data_AF-A0AAD8H7P5-F1
#
_entry.id   AF-A0AAD8H7P5-F1
#
_cell.length_a   1.000
_cell.length_b   1.000
_cell.length_c   1.000
_cell.angle_alpha   90.00
_cell.angle_beta   90.00
_cell.angle_gamma   90.00
#
_symmetry.space_group_name_H-M   'P 1'
#
loop_
_entity.id
_entity.type
_entity.pdbx_description
1 polymer ?
#
loop_
_entity_poly.entity_id
_entity_poly.type
_entity_poly.pdbx_seq_one_letter_code
_entity_poly.pdbx_strand_id
1 'polypeptide(L)'
;MRIRSGGHNFDGLSYVSSVPFIVLDMCNINKVTADVSTATAWVDSGATNGELYYHINKATSAYGFPSGLWANVGVGGILSGGGYGMLRRKYGLAGDQVIDARLICADGKILTRKTMGENLFWAIRGGGGGSFGVVVSWKVNLVHVPPVVSIFKIFRTLEQDMTNIFYKWQSVAPLLPKELDIR
;
A
#
# COMPACT_ATOMS: atom_id res chain seq x y z
N MET A 1 -7.33 -1.54 -22.62
CA MET A 1 -6.69 -0.49 -21.81
C MET A 1 -5.93 -1.16 -20.66
N ARG A 2 -4.74 -0.66 -20.31
CA ARG A 2 -4.02 -1.03 -19.09
C ARG A 2 -3.85 0.22 -18.21
N ILE A 3 -3.95 0.07 -16.91
CA ILE A 3 -3.86 1.19 -15.95
C ILE A 3 -2.49 1.10 -15.28
N ARG A 4 -1.75 2.21 -15.27
CA ARG A 4 -0.42 2.29 -14.67
C ARG A 4 -0.37 3.38 -13.60
N SER A 5 -0.09 2.97 -12.36
CA SER A 5 0.38 3.86 -11.30
C SER A 5 1.91 3.94 -11.34
N GLY A 6 2.62 3.42 -10.33
CA GLY A 6 4.09 3.46 -10.29
C GLY A 6 4.81 2.41 -11.15
N GLY A 7 4.11 1.61 -11.95
CA GLY A 7 4.74 0.66 -12.89
C GLY A 7 5.41 -0.58 -12.28
N HIS A 8 5.27 -0.83 -10.98
CA HIS A 8 5.89 -1.96 -10.25
C HIS A 8 5.18 -3.31 -10.42
N ASN A 9 4.39 -3.52 -11.48
CA ASN A 9 3.84 -4.84 -11.74
C ASN A 9 4.97 -5.77 -12.22
N PHE A 10 5.18 -6.90 -11.54
CA PHE A 10 6.34 -7.78 -11.77
C PHE A 10 6.38 -8.38 -13.18
N ASP A 11 5.20 -8.62 -13.76
CA ASP A 11 5.04 -9.14 -15.12
C ASP A 11 4.79 -8.03 -16.15
N GLY A 12 4.91 -6.76 -15.76
CA GLY A 12 4.69 -5.60 -16.64
C GLY A 12 3.25 -5.43 -17.14
N LEU A 13 2.25 -6.11 -16.55
CA LEU A 13 0.86 -6.11 -17.03
C LEU A 13 0.19 -4.73 -17.02
N SER A 14 0.76 -3.75 -16.32
CA SER A 14 0.31 -2.35 -16.36
C SER A 14 0.68 -1.61 -17.66
N TYR A 15 1.63 -2.15 -18.45
CA TYR A 15 2.12 -1.53 -19.69
C TYR A 15 2.46 -2.52 -20.82
N VAL A 16 2.11 -3.80 -20.68
CA VAL A 16 2.28 -4.84 -21.71
C VAL A 16 0.93 -5.51 -22.02
N SER A 17 0.73 -5.88 -23.29
CA SER A 17 -0.43 -6.64 -23.77
C SER A 17 -0.06 -7.39 -25.06
N SER A 18 -0.68 -8.55 -25.30
CA SER A 18 -0.54 -9.32 -26.54
C SER A 18 -1.46 -8.82 -27.67
N VAL A 19 -2.40 -7.93 -27.36
CA VAL A 19 -3.30 -7.27 -28.31
C VAL A 19 -3.11 -5.75 -28.29
N PRO A 20 -3.43 -5.01 -29.38
CA PRO A 20 -3.37 -3.55 -29.38
C PRO A 20 -4.09 -2.94 -28.18
N PHE A 21 -3.44 -1.97 -27.53
CA PHE A 21 -3.92 -1.43 -26.28
C PHE A 21 -3.43 0.00 -26.07
N ILE A 22 -4.09 0.69 -25.14
CA ILE A 22 -3.67 1.97 -24.60
C ILE A 22 -3.27 1.82 -23.14
N VAL A 23 -2.32 2.64 -22.68
CA VAL A 23 -1.95 2.78 -21.28
C VAL A 23 -2.57 4.07 -20.74
N LEU A 24 -3.36 3.94 -19.67
CA LEU A 24 -3.78 5.05 -18.85
C LEU A 24 -2.74 5.22 -17.74
N ASP A 25 -1.82 6.17 -17.94
CA ASP A 25 -0.79 6.49 -16.95
C ASP A 25 -1.34 7.53 -15.95
N MET A 26 -1.36 7.14 -14.68
CA MET A 26 -1.93 7.92 -13.60
C MET A 26 -0.91 8.85 -12.94
N CYS A 27 0.35 8.90 -13.39
CA CYS A 27 1.45 9.61 -12.71
C CYS A 27 1.17 11.08 -12.36
N ASN A 28 0.33 11.77 -13.13
CA ASN A 28 -0.05 13.17 -12.89
C ASN A 28 -1.27 13.33 -11.95
N ILE A 29 -1.89 12.24 -11.51
CA ILE A 29 -2.99 12.21 -10.55
C ILE A 29 -2.41 11.66 -9.25
N ASN A 30 -1.63 12.49 -8.55
CA ASN A 30 -0.77 12.09 -7.44
C ASN A 30 -0.93 12.97 -6.18
N LYS A 31 -2.07 13.65 -6.02
CA LYS A 31 -2.29 14.51 -4.84
C LYS A 31 -2.40 13.67 -3.56
N VAL A 32 -1.78 14.16 -2.49
CA VAL A 32 -1.92 13.63 -1.13
C VAL A 32 -2.43 14.74 -0.21
N THR A 33 -3.44 14.46 0.59
CA THR A 33 -3.98 15.40 1.59
C THR A 33 -4.28 14.64 2.88
N ALA A 34 -3.45 14.88 3.90
CA ALA A 34 -3.61 14.31 5.23
C ALA A 34 -4.44 15.25 6.12
N ASP A 35 -5.35 14.68 6.91
CA ASP A 35 -6.14 15.35 7.93
C ASP A 35 -5.78 14.75 9.29
N VAL A 36 -5.04 15.52 10.09
CA VAL A 36 -4.56 15.14 11.41
C VAL A 36 -5.72 15.00 12.40
N SER A 37 -6.79 15.79 12.25
CA SER A 37 -7.91 15.80 13.20
C SER A 37 -8.73 14.52 13.14
N THR A 38 -8.85 13.92 11.95
CA THR A 38 -9.58 12.67 11.73
C THR A 38 -8.66 11.46 11.61
N ALA A 39 -7.33 11.65 11.66
CA ALA A 39 -6.33 10.62 11.38
C ALA A 39 -6.59 9.90 10.05
N THR A 40 -6.90 10.66 8.99
CA THR A 40 -7.13 10.12 7.65
C THR A 40 -6.30 10.83 6.58
N ALA A 41 -6.17 10.22 5.41
CA ALA A 41 -5.65 10.90 4.24
C ALA A 41 -6.42 10.51 2.98
N TRP A 42 -6.61 11.47 2.08
CA TRP A 42 -6.91 11.18 0.68
C TRP A 42 -5.60 11.11 -0.11
N VAL A 43 -5.45 10.06 -0.91
CA VAL A 43 -4.27 9.85 -1.75
C VAL A 43 -4.71 9.38 -3.14
N ASP A 44 -4.28 10.09 -4.16
CA ASP A 44 -4.55 9.72 -5.54
C ASP A 44 -3.70 8.51 -5.97
N SER A 45 -4.24 7.66 -6.84
CA SER A 45 -3.63 6.39 -7.23
C SER A 45 -2.31 6.53 -7.98
N GLY A 46 -2.01 7.69 -8.56
CA GLY A 46 -0.73 7.99 -9.20
C GLY A 46 0.39 8.31 -8.24
N ALA A 47 0.06 8.66 -6.98
CA ALA A 47 1.07 8.90 -5.96
C ALA A 47 1.84 7.62 -5.64
N THR A 48 3.05 7.81 -5.15
CA THR A 48 3.94 6.76 -4.66
C THR A 48 3.86 6.63 -3.15
N ASN A 49 4.31 5.50 -2.60
CA ASN A 49 4.41 5.30 -1.16
C ASN A 49 5.27 6.41 -0.50
N GLY A 50 6.36 6.82 -1.16
CA GLY A 50 7.25 7.88 -0.67
C GLY A 50 6.54 9.22 -0.54
N GLU A 51 5.77 9.61 -1.54
CA GLU A 51 4.95 10.84 -1.50
C GLU A 51 3.89 10.75 -0.38
N LEU A 52 3.19 9.62 -0.27
CA LEU A 52 2.22 9.39 0.80
C LEU A 52 2.86 9.55 2.19
N TYR A 53 3.98 8.86 2.44
CA TYR A 53 4.70 8.91 3.71
C TYR A 53 5.22 10.32 4.01
N TYR A 54 5.78 11.00 3.01
CA TYR A 54 6.29 12.36 3.15
C TYR A 54 5.17 13.34 3.54
N HIS A 55 4.03 13.29 2.85
CA HIS A 55 2.92 14.19 3.13
C HIS A 55 2.26 13.94 4.49
N ILE A 56 2.19 12.69 4.95
CA ILE A 56 1.76 12.37 6.31
C ILE A 56 2.73 12.97 7.33
N ASN A 57 4.03 12.71 7.17
CA ASN A 57 5.05 13.20 8.10
C ASN A 57 5.11 14.73 8.17
N LYS A 58 4.96 15.40 7.01
CA LYS A 58 4.88 16.85 6.92
C LYS A 58 3.68 17.43 7.68
N ALA A 59 2.57 16.69 7.74
CA ALA A 59 1.39 17.10 8.51
C ALA A 59 1.55 16.80 10.01
N THR A 60 2.16 15.66 10.36
CA THR A 60 2.42 15.27 11.75
C THR A 60 3.42 14.11 11.84
N SER A 61 4.24 14.09 12.90
CA SER A 61 5.12 12.97 13.23
C SER A 61 4.44 11.86 14.05
N ALA A 62 3.20 12.06 14.50
CA ALA A 62 2.47 11.10 15.34
C ALA A 62 1.80 9.96 14.54
N TYR A 63 1.74 10.09 13.21
CA TYR A 63 1.06 9.14 12.33
C TYR A 63 1.98 8.57 11.24
N GLY A 64 1.65 7.36 10.80
CA GLY A 64 2.21 6.68 9.64
C GLY A 64 1.16 5.92 8.85
N PHE A 65 1.59 5.14 7.86
CA PHE A 65 0.71 4.31 7.05
C PHE A 65 1.34 2.93 6.75
N PRO A 66 0.66 1.80 7.02
CA PRO A 66 1.23 0.46 6.91
C PRO A 66 1.19 -0.08 5.46
N SER A 67 1.97 0.52 4.56
CA SER A 67 2.12 0.10 3.16
C SER A 67 3.51 -0.52 2.91
N GLY A 68 3.95 -0.53 1.65
CA GLY A 68 5.21 -1.13 1.19
C GLY A 68 6.46 -0.35 1.57
N LEU A 69 7.60 -1.04 1.52
CA LEU A 69 8.89 -0.49 1.91
C LEU A 69 9.54 0.38 0.83
N TRP A 70 9.25 0.08 -0.43
CA TRP A 70 9.83 0.77 -1.57
C TRP A 70 9.06 2.06 -1.84
N ALA A 71 9.77 3.19 -1.72
CA ALA A 71 9.18 4.53 -1.84
C ALA A 71 8.58 4.80 -3.21
N ASN A 72 9.13 4.22 -4.28
CA ASN A 72 8.70 4.45 -5.67
C ASN A 72 7.55 3.53 -6.13
N VAL A 73 7.02 2.67 -5.26
CA VAL A 73 5.84 1.84 -5.59
C VAL A 73 4.60 2.72 -5.58
N GLY A 74 3.78 2.63 -6.63
CA GLY A 74 2.55 3.40 -6.76
C GLY A 74 1.42 2.90 -5.86
N VAL A 75 0.76 3.83 -5.18
CA VAL A 75 -0.37 3.66 -4.26
C VAL A 75 -1.49 2.85 -4.91
N GLY A 76 -1.91 3.19 -6.13
CA GLY A 76 -3.02 2.51 -6.80
C GLY A 76 -2.83 1.00 -6.95
N GLY A 77 -1.61 0.57 -7.27
CA GLY A 77 -1.28 -0.86 -7.40
C GLY A 77 -1.15 -1.56 -6.06
N ILE A 78 -0.42 -0.97 -5.11
CA ILE A 78 -0.13 -1.65 -3.83
C ILE A 78 -1.38 -1.79 -2.94
N LEU A 79 -2.25 -0.78 -2.90
CA LEU A 79 -3.51 -0.85 -2.13
C LEU A 79 -4.51 -1.83 -2.73
N SER A 80 -4.59 -1.89 -4.06
CA SER A 80 -5.48 -2.83 -4.73
C SER A 80 -5.04 -4.29 -4.62
N GLY A 81 -3.74 -4.54 -4.44
CA GLY A 81 -3.18 -5.86 -4.13
C GLY A 81 -3.01 -6.15 -2.64
N GLY A 82 -3.54 -5.32 -1.74
CA GLY A 82 -3.41 -5.45 -0.29
C GLY A 82 -2.20 -4.69 0.25
N GLY A 83 -0.98 -5.11 -0.11
CA GLY A 83 0.26 -4.39 0.22
C GLY A 83 0.74 -4.57 1.67
N TYR A 84 1.99 -4.96 1.85
CA TYR A 84 2.58 -5.19 3.18
C TYR A 84 3.93 -4.48 3.36
N GLY A 85 4.28 -4.19 4.61
CA GLY A 85 5.59 -3.68 4.98
C GLY A 85 5.94 -3.95 6.43
N MET A 86 6.79 -3.10 7.02
CA MET A 86 7.29 -3.26 8.39
C MET A 86 6.19 -3.17 9.46
N LEU A 87 5.12 -2.44 9.18
CA LEU A 87 4.01 -2.25 10.13
C LEU A 87 2.95 -3.36 10.08
N ARG A 88 3.12 -4.39 9.21
CA ARG A 88 2.09 -5.40 8.96
C ARG A 88 1.67 -6.19 10.19
N ARG A 89 2.61 -6.50 11.09
CA ARG A 89 2.33 -7.29 12.30
C ARG A 89 1.43 -6.54 13.29
N LYS A 90 1.51 -5.20 13.30
CA LYS A 90 0.74 -4.34 14.19
C LYS A 90 -0.58 -3.87 13.57
N TYR A 91 -0.59 -3.52 12.29
CA TYR A 91 -1.70 -2.82 11.65
C TYR A 91 -2.28 -3.51 10.40
N GLY A 92 -1.80 -4.70 10.03
CA GLY A 92 -2.29 -5.40 8.84
C GLY A 92 -1.75 -4.81 7.53
N LEU A 93 -2.50 -5.02 6.44
CA LEU A 93 -2.13 -4.59 5.09
C LEU A 93 -2.54 -3.14 4.81
N ALA A 94 -2.00 -2.56 3.73
CA ALA A 94 -2.41 -1.22 3.29
C ALA A 94 -3.90 -1.18 2.92
N GLY A 95 -4.39 -2.22 2.22
CA GLY A 95 -5.79 -2.40 1.84
C GLY A 95 -6.74 -2.48 3.04
N ASP A 96 -6.28 -3.02 4.17
CA ASP A 96 -7.06 -3.09 5.42
C ASP A 96 -7.34 -1.69 5.99
N GLN A 97 -6.48 -0.71 5.68
CA GLN A 97 -6.61 0.67 6.15
C GLN A 97 -7.42 1.56 5.21
N VAL A 98 -7.92 1.07 4.08
CA VAL A 98 -8.79 1.84 3.17
C VAL A 98 -10.21 1.91 3.73
N ILE A 99 -10.73 3.14 3.86
CA ILE A 99 -12.07 3.43 4.39
C ILE A 99 -13.06 3.99 3.36
N ASP A 100 -12.56 4.52 2.25
CA ASP A 100 -13.35 4.97 1.09
C ASP A 100 -12.46 4.99 -0.17
N ALA A 101 -13.05 5.11 -1.35
CA ALA A 101 -12.34 5.23 -2.62
C ALA A 101 -13.20 5.96 -3.66
N ARG A 102 -12.56 6.57 -4.67
CA ARG A 102 -13.21 7.04 -5.89
C ARG A 102 -12.80 6.14 -7.04
N LEU A 103 -13.76 5.46 -7.65
CA LEU A 103 -13.53 4.49 -8.71
C LEU A 103 -14.32 4.88 -9.96
N ILE A 104 -13.70 4.81 -11.13
CA ILE A 104 -14.38 4.90 -12.42
C ILE A 104 -14.71 3.47 -12.87
N CYS A 105 -16.00 3.16 -12.98
CA CYS A 105 -16.48 1.87 -13.45
C CYS A 105 -16.54 1.81 -14.99
N ALA A 106 -16.86 0.64 -15.53
CA ALA A 106 -16.79 0.37 -16.98
C ALA A 106 -17.69 1.28 -17.84
N ASP A 107 -18.77 1.81 -17.28
CA ASP A 107 -19.69 2.75 -17.94
C ASP A 107 -19.26 4.23 -17.79
N GLY A 108 -18.08 4.48 -17.19
CA GLY A 108 -17.51 5.82 -17.02
C GLY A 108 -18.02 6.61 -15.81
N LYS A 109 -18.92 6.05 -15.00
CA LYS A 109 -19.39 6.72 -13.78
C LYS A 109 -18.35 6.71 -12.68
N ILE A 110 -18.31 7.78 -11.88
CA ILE A 110 -17.50 7.85 -10.65
C ILE A 110 -18.34 7.31 -9.49
N LEU A 111 -17.81 6.29 -8.82
CA LEU A 111 -18.40 5.68 -7.64
C LEU A 111 -17.57 6.00 -6.40
N THR A 112 -18.26 6.27 -5.29
CA THR A 112 -17.69 6.26 -3.92
C THR A 112 -18.00 4.91 -3.26
N ARG A 113 -17.47 4.64 -2.05
CA ARG A 113 -17.84 3.44 -1.28
C ARG A 113 -19.37 3.28 -1.20
N LYS A 114 -20.07 4.38 -0.89
CA LYS A 114 -21.53 4.40 -0.75
C LYS A 114 -22.25 3.96 -2.03
N THR A 115 -21.79 4.40 -3.20
CA THR A 115 -22.47 4.13 -4.47
C THR A 115 -21.98 2.85 -5.16
N MET A 116 -20.76 2.38 -4.86
CA MET A 116 -20.23 1.11 -5.39
C MET A 116 -20.74 -0.12 -4.63
N GLY A 117 -21.18 0.06 -3.38
CA GLY A 117 -21.61 -1.03 -2.50
C GLY A 117 -20.45 -1.81 -1.90
N GLU A 118 -20.71 -2.56 -0.84
CA GLU A 118 -19.66 -3.18 -0.03
C GLU A 118 -18.94 -4.34 -0.73
N ASN A 119 -19.58 -5.04 -1.67
CA ASN A 119 -18.93 -6.13 -2.42
C ASN A 119 -17.80 -5.62 -3.32
N LEU A 120 -18.06 -4.54 -4.08
CA LEU A 120 -17.03 -3.92 -4.92
C LEU A 120 -15.98 -3.22 -4.06
N PHE A 121 -16.40 -2.55 -2.98
CA PHE A 121 -15.46 -1.95 -2.03
C PHE A 121 -14.55 -2.98 -1.34
N TRP A 122 -15.03 -4.19 -1.07
CA TRP A 122 -14.21 -5.31 -0.61
C TRP A 122 -13.22 -5.75 -1.69
N ALA A 123 -13.69 -5.96 -2.92
CA ALA A 123 -12.88 -6.50 -4.01
C ALA A 123 -11.67 -5.61 -4.36
N ILE A 124 -11.82 -4.29 -4.33
CA ILE A 124 -10.74 -3.37 -4.70
C ILE A 124 -9.64 -3.23 -3.64
N ARG A 125 -9.77 -3.84 -2.45
CA ARG A 125 -8.81 -3.70 -1.33
C ARG A 125 -7.90 -4.93 -1.14
N GLY A 126 -7.68 -5.68 -2.21
CA GLY A 126 -6.87 -6.90 -2.18
C GLY A 126 -7.05 -7.83 -3.39
N GLY A 127 -8.13 -7.66 -4.16
CA GLY A 127 -8.44 -8.48 -5.34
C GLY A 127 -7.57 -8.21 -6.58
N GLY A 128 -6.63 -7.27 -6.48
CA GLY A 128 -5.72 -6.91 -7.57
C GLY A 128 -6.25 -5.77 -8.45
N GLY A 129 -5.36 -4.84 -8.81
CA GLY A 129 -5.66 -3.75 -9.72
C GLY A 129 -5.90 -4.22 -11.15
N GLY A 130 -6.68 -3.45 -11.91
CA GLY A 130 -6.96 -3.71 -13.33
C GLY A 130 -8.20 -4.57 -13.63
N SER A 131 -8.79 -5.21 -12.62
CA SER A 131 -9.99 -6.07 -12.79
C SER A 131 -11.31 -5.35 -12.56
N PHE A 132 -11.34 -4.37 -11.65
CA PHE A 132 -12.59 -3.83 -11.08
C PHE A 132 -12.91 -2.38 -11.48
N GLY A 133 -12.10 -1.78 -12.37
CA GLY A 133 -12.21 -0.39 -12.80
C GLY A 133 -10.94 0.42 -12.53
N VAL A 134 -11.02 1.74 -12.68
CA VAL A 134 -9.92 2.68 -12.42
C VAL A 134 -10.14 3.33 -11.06
N VAL A 135 -9.43 2.89 -10.03
CA VAL A 135 -9.45 3.63 -8.76
C VAL A 135 -8.62 4.90 -8.93
N VAL A 136 -9.24 6.06 -8.77
CA VAL A 136 -8.63 7.38 -8.95
C VAL A 136 -7.97 7.84 -7.65
N SER A 137 -8.65 7.62 -6.51
CA SER A 137 -8.15 8.07 -5.21
C SER A 137 -8.67 7.17 -4.08
N TRP A 138 -7.88 7.05 -3.02
CA TRP A 138 -8.17 6.26 -1.83
C TRP A 138 -8.30 7.17 -0.63
N LYS A 139 -9.26 6.90 0.25
CA LYS A 139 -9.28 7.44 1.60
C LYS A 139 -8.78 6.37 2.56
N VAL A 140 -7.74 6.70 3.32
CA VAL A 140 -7.07 5.75 4.21
C VAL A 140 -7.08 6.24 5.66
N ASN A 141 -7.13 5.30 6.59
CA ASN A 141 -6.82 5.53 8.00
C ASN A 141 -5.31 5.68 8.17
N LEU A 142 -4.90 6.66 8.97
CA LEU A 142 -3.54 6.80 9.44
C LEU A 142 -3.40 6.09 10.79
N VAL A 143 -2.24 5.48 11.02
CA VAL A 143 -1.97 4.69 12.22
C VAL A 143 -1.00 5.42 13.14
N HIS A 144 -1.19 5.32 14.44
CA HIS A 144 -0.31 5.96 15.41
C HIS A 144 1.10 5.34 15.38
N VAL A 145 2.13 6.18 15.42
CA VAL A 145 3.53 5.76 15.56
C VAL A 145 4.17 6.51 16.72
N PRO A 146 5.01 5.85 17.53
CA PRO A 146 5.72 6.55 18.60
C PRO A 146 6.70 7.58 18.00
N PRO A 147 7.04 8.65 18.74
CA PRO A 147 7.97 9.67 18.26
C PRO A 147 9.38 9.12 18.00
N VAL A 148 9.72 7.97 18.58
CA VAL A 148 10.99 7.28 18.40
C VAL A 148 10.70 5.81 18.06
N VAL A 149 11.33 5.33 16.99
CA VAL A 149 11.35 3.92 16.58
C VAL A 149 12.79 3.42 16.54
N SER A 150 12.99 2.12 16.73
CA SER A 150 14.32 1.51 16.67
C SER A 150 14.43 0.59 15.46
N ILE A 151 15.56 0.70 14.74
CA ILE A 151 15.91 -0.18 13.63
C ILE A 151 17.23 -0.87 13.97
N PHE A 152 17.38 -2.12 13.58
CA PHE A 152 18.64 -2.85 13.67
C PHE A 152 18.87 -3.67 12.42
N LYS A 153 20.15 -3.93 12.12
CA LYS A 153 20.56 -4.83 11.04
C LYS A 153 21.67 -5.73 11.58
N ILE A 154 21.42 -7.03 11.58
CA ILE A 154 22.37 -8.05 12.03
C ILE A 154 22.73 -8.90 10.83
N PHE A 155 24.02 -9.02 10.56
CA PHE A 155 24.55 -9.88 9.51
C PHE A 155 25.15 -11.14 10.13
N ARG A 156 24.88 -12.28 9.49
CA ARG A 156 25.44 -13.59 9.85
C ARG A 156 25.80 -14.35 8.59
N THR A 157 26.97 -14.96 8.57
CA THR A 157 27.40 -15.90 7.53
C THR A 157 27.05 -17.34 7.92
N LEU A 158 27.24 -18.29 7.01
CA LEU A 158 27.00 -19.71 7.29
C LEU A 158 27.95 -20.23 8.39
N GLU A 159 29.19 -19.75 8.40
CA GLU A 159 30.20 -20.07 9.43
C GLU A 159 29.81 -19.53 10.81
N GLN A 160 28.92 -18.53 10.85
CA GLN A 160 28.37 -17.92 12.06
C GLN A 160 26.99 -18.50 12.43
N ASP A 161 26.75 -19.76 12.06
CA ASP A 161 25.56 -20.54 12.44
C ASP A 161 24.22 -19.97 11.89
N MET A 162 24.27 -19.31 10.73
CA MET A 162 23.06 -18.69 10.14
C MET A 162 21.93 -19.70 9.90
N THR A 163 22.24 -20.97 9.60
CA THR A 163 21.23 -22.02 9.39
C THR A 163 20.38 -22.24 10.64
N ASN A 164 20.99 -22.40 11.82
CA ASN A 164 20.25 -22.61 13.07
C ASN A 164 19.54 -21.34 13.52
N ILE A 165 20.15 -20.17 13.31
CA ILE A 165 19.52 -18.87 13.59
C ILE A 165 18.24 -18.71 12.75
N PHE A 166 18.32 -18.99 11.44
CA PHE A 166 17.16 -18.92 10.54
C PHE A 166 16.09 -19.95 10.89
N TYR A 167 16.50 -21.19 11.21
CA TYR A 167 15.58 -22.23 11.68
C TYR A 167 14.80 -21.78 12.92
N LYS A 168 15.50 -21.21 13.91
CA LYS A 168 14.85 -20.68 15.11
C LYS A 168 13.95 -19.49 14.80
N TRP A 169 14.41 -18.57 13.95
CA TRP A 169 13.66 -17.38 13.53
C TRP A 169 12.29 -17.73 12.97
N GLN A 170 12.17 -18.78 12.14
CA GLN A 170 10.89 -19.20 11.55
C GLN A 170 9.82 -19.53 12.62
N SER A 171 10.23 -20.12 13.75
CA SER A 171 9.31 -20.47 14.85
C SER A 171 9.06 -19.32 15.83
N VAL A 172 10.02 -18.41 15.99
CA VAL A 172 9.96 -17.32 16.98
C VAL A 172 9.36 -16.05 16.40
N ALA A 173 9.76 -15.64 15.19
CA ALA A 173 9.39 -14.36 14.61
C ALA A 173 7.87 -14.13 14.50
N PRO A 174 7.04 -15.13 14.11
CA PRO A 174 5.60 -14.96 14.08
C PRO A 174 4.98 -14.70 15.47
N LEU A 175 5.64 -15.14 16.55
CA LEU A 175 5.14 -15.10 17.94
C LEU A 175 5.64 -13.89 18.74
N LEU A 176 6.57 -13.09 18.20
CA LEU A 176 7.07 -11.88 18.86
C LEU A 176 5.95 -10.85 19.10
N PRO A 177 6.11 -9.88 20.03
CA PRO A 177 5.18 -8.76 20.17
C PRO A 177 4.93 -8.06 18.84
N LYS A 178 3.70 -7.56 18.61
CA LYS A 178 3.28 -6.98 17.32
C LYS A 178 4.10 -5.76 16.89
N GLU A 179 4.71 -5.08 17.87
CA GLU A 179 5.61 -3.92 17.72
C GLU A 179 6.95 -4.27 17.08
N LEU A 180 7.35 -5.55 17.07
CA LEU A 180 8.65 -6.00 16.57
C LEU A 180 8.46 -6.77 15.25
N ASP A 181 9.00 -6.23 14.16
CA ASP A 181 9.08 -6.92 12.88
C ASP A 181 10.54 -7.28 12.55
N ILE A 182 10.78 -8.56 12.28
CA ILE A 182 12.09 -9.08 11.86
C ILE A 182 11.86 -9.85 10.56
N ARG A 183 12.67 -9.55 9.55
CA ARG A 183 12.58 -10.09 8.19
C ARG A 183 13.95 -10.36 7.61
#